data_AF-A0A8S3H711-F1
#
_entry.id   AF-A0A8S3H711-F1
#
_cell.length_a   1.000
_cell.length_b   1.000
_cell.length_c   1.000
_cell.angle_alpha   90.00
_cell.angle_beta   90.00
_cell.angle_gamma   90.00
#
_symmetry.space_group_name_H-M   'P 1'
#
loop_
_entity.id
_entity.type
_entity.pdbx_description
1 polymer ?
#
loop_
_entity_poly.entity_id
_entity_poly.type
_entity_poly.pdbx_seq_one_letter_code
_entity_poly.pdbx_strand_id
1 'polypeptide(L)'
;LHRFHANNTVIATGGYGRTFFSCTSAHTCTGDGNAMFTRAGLKNQDLEFVQFHPTGIYGAGCLITEGSRGEGGFLVNSKGER
;
A
#
# COMPACT_ATOMS: atom_id res chain seq x y z
N LEU A 1 14.61 -22.74 15.59
CA LEU A 1 13.96 -22.71 14.26
C LEU A 1 12.60 -23.38 14.38
N HIS A 2 11.52 -22.73 13.92
CA HIS A 2 10.18 -23.30 13.93
C HIS A 2 9.78 -23.79 12.53
N ARG A 3 9.08 -24.92 12.47
CA ARG A 3 8.41 -25.42 11.25
C ARG A 3 6.94 -25.60 11.58
N PHE A 4 6.07 -24.99 10.79
CA PHE A 4 4.63 -25.10 10.94
C PHE A 4 4.09 -26.01 9.82
N HIS A 5 3.71 -27.24 10.15
CA HIS A 5 3.13 -28.19 9.20
C HIS A 5 1.61 -28.09 9.21
N ALA A 6 0.99 -28.00 8.03
CA ALA A 6 -0.46 -28.00 7.86
C ALA A 6 -0.82 -28.54 6.48
N ASN A 7 -2.03 -29.10 6.35
CA ASN A 7 -2.55 -29.55 5.05
C ASN A 7 -2.81 -28.38 4.08
N ASN A 8 -3.11 -27.20 4.61
CA ASN A 8 -3.37 -25.98 3.85
C ASN A 8 -2.74 -24.79 4.56
N THR A 9 -2.28 -23.78 3.81
CA THR A 9 -1.69 -22.54 4.32
C THR A 9 -2.32 -21.34 3.61
N VAL A 10 -2.69 -20.32 4.37
CA VAL A 10 -3.21 -19.05 3.84
C VAL A 10 -2.15 -17.97 4.04
N ILE A 11 -1.87 -17.19 2.99
CA ILE A 11 -0.98 -16.03 3.05
C ILE A 11 -1.82 -14.76 2.98
N ALA A 12 -1.71 -13.91 4.00
CA ALA A 12 -2.45 -12.66 4.14
C ALA A 12 -1.54 -11.53 4.65
N THR A 13 -0.36 -11.37 4.04
CA THR A 13 0.74 -10.50 4.53
C THR A 13 0.60 -9.02 4.13
N GLY A 14 -0.51 -8.61 3.52
CA GLY A 14 -0.68 -7.24 3.01
C GLY A 14 0.14 -6.93 1.76
N GLY A 15 0.39 -5.64 1.50
CA GLY A 15 1.09 -5.14 0.31
C GLY A 15 2.56 -4.77 0.54
N TYR A 16 3.13 -4.06 -0.44
CA TYR A 16 4.57 -3.73 -0.52
C TYR A 16 4.84 -2.22 -0.64
N GLY A 17 3.95 -1.36 -0.15
CA GLY A 17 4.05 0.10 -0.35
C GLY A 17 5.36 0.74 0.15
N ARG A 18 6.10 0.07 1.03
CA ARG A 18 7.43 0.52 1.50
C ARG A 18 8.55 0.42 0.47
N THR A 19 8.25 0.00 -0.76
CA THR A 19 9.16 0.19 -1.90
C THR A 19 9.25 1.65 -2.36
N PHE A 20 8.30 2.52 -1.97
CA PHE A 20 8.29 3.94 -2.31
C PHE A 20 8.82 4.80 -1.17
N PHE A 21 9.49 5.91 -1.52
CA PHE A 21 10.03 6.86 -0.53
C PHE A 21 8.91 7.54 0.28
N SER A 22 7.83 7.95 -0.38
CA SER A 22 6.63 8.53 0.24
C SER A 22 5.44 7.59 0.01
N CYS A 23 4.83 7.12 1.09
CA CYS A 23 3.67 6.23 1.07
C CYS A 23 2.84 6.36 2.35
N THR A 24 1.55 6.08 2.27
CA THR A 24 0.65 5.99 3.45
C THR A 24 0.83 4.69 4.24
N SER A 25 1.47 3.69 3.63
CA SER A 25 1.65 2.35 4.20
C SER A 25 2.48 2.37 5.48
N ALA A 26 2.20 1.47 6.42
CA ALA A 26 3.04 1.28 7.60
C ALA A 26 4.46 0.86 7.21
N HIS A 27 5.43 1.03 8.12
CA HIS A 27 6.81 0.55 7.91
C HIS A 27 6.91 -0.95 7.66
N THR A 28 5.91 -1.72 8.08
CA THR A 28 5.83 -3.17 7.97
C THR A 28 5.20 -3.68 6.67
N CYS A 29 4.75 -2.81 5.77
CA CYS A 29 4.18 -3.22 4.48
C CYS A 29 5.29 -3.45 3.44
N THR A 30 6.04 -4.54 3.60
CA THR A 30 7.30 -4.85 2.88
C THR A 30 7.19 -5.95 1.83
N GLY A 31 6.01 -6.53 1.61
CA GLY A 31 5.81 -7.54 0.56
C GLY A 31 6.37 -8.93 0.85
N ASP A 32 6.50 -9.31 2.13
CA ASP A 32 7.15 -10.56 2.53
C ASP A 32 6.50 -11.81 1.89
N GLY A 33 5.16 -11.85 1.82
CA GLY A 33 4.42 -12.92 1.17
C GLY A 33 4.61 -12.98 -0.35
N ASN A 34 4.59 -11.82 -1.02
CA ASN A 34 4.90 -11.72 -2.45
C ASN A 34 6.28 -12.30 -2.76
N ALA A 35 7.27 -11.96 -1.94
CA ALA A 35 8.63 -12.45 -2.09
C ALA A 35 8.76 -13.95 -1.76
N MET A 36 8.00 -14.49 -0.82
CA MET A 36 7.93 -15.94 -0.57
C MET A 36 7.42 -16.71 -1.80
N PHE A 37 6.37 -16.21 -2.46
CA PHE A 37 5.84 -16.80 -3.68
C PHE A 37 6.88 -16.79 -4.81
N THR A 38 7.52 -15.65 -5.04
CA THR A 38 8.57 -15.53 -6.06
C THR A 38 9.72 -16.51 -5.80
N ARG A 39 10.19 -16.63 -4.54
CA ARG A 39 11.25 -17.59 -4.18
C ARG A 39 10.85 -19.05 -4.37
N ALA A 40 9.56 -19.37 -4.26
CA ALA A 40 9.01 -20.69 -4.57
C ALA A 40 8.80 -20.93 -6.08
N GLY A 41 9.16 -19.97 -6.95
CA GLY A 41 8.96 -20.07 -8.40
C GLY A 41 7.51 -19.83 -8.85
N LEU A 42 6.65 -19.34 -7.96
CA LEU A 42 5.27 -18.98 -8.27
C LEU A 42 5.18 -17.54 -8.80
N LYS A 43 4.12 -17.26 -9.57
CA LYS A 43 3.93 -15.95 -10.21
C LYS A 43 3.16 -15.01 -9.28
N ASN A 44 3.63 -13.77 -9.21
CA ASN A 44 2.79 -12.63 -8.85
C ASN A 44 2.13 -12.09 -10.12
N GLN A 45 1.12 -11.25 -9.97
CA GLN A 45 0.40 -10.63 -11.08
C GLN A 45 0.29 -9.13 -10.86
N ASP A 46 0.36 -8.34 -11.94
CA ASP A 46 0.00 -6.91 -11.99
C ASP A 46 0.76 -6.03 -10.97
N LEU A 47 2.04 -6.34 -10.70
CA LEU A 47 2.86 -5.61 -9.72
C LEU A 47 3.22 -4.18 -10.19
N GLU A 48 3.08 -3.89 -11.48
CA GLU A 48 3.30 -2.56 -12.05
C GLU A 48 2.15 -1.57 -11.74
N PHE A 49 0.98 -2.06 -11.35
CA PHE A 49 -0.20 -1.23 -11.08
C PHE A 49 -0.23 -0.77 -9.62
N VAL A 50 0.52 0.29 -9.32
CA VAL A 50 0.56 0.89 -7.98
C VAL A 50 -0.39 2.08 -7.88
N GLN A 51 -1.27 2.06 -6.88
CA GLN A 51 -2.19 3.16 -6.60
C GLN A 51 -1.53 4.26 -5.76
N PHE A 52 -1.71 5.52 -6.18
CA PHE A 52 -1.36 6.71 -5.40
C PHE A 52 -2.63 7.38 -4.90
N HIS A 53 -2.74 7.55 -3.57
CA HIS A 53 -3.88 8.24 -2.99
C HIS A 53 -3.71 9.77 -3.16
N PRO A 54 -4.73 10.50 -3.63
CA PRO A 54 -4.59 11.91 -3.99
C PRO A 54 -4.29 12.84 -2.80
N THR A 55 -4.69 12.44 -1.59
CA THR A 55 -4.60 13.28 -0.38
C THR A 55 -3.79 12.60 0.73
N GLY A 56 -2.55 12.20 0.44
CA GLY A 56 -1.55 11.96 1.49
C GLY A 56 -1.07 13.31 2.05
N ILE A 57 -0.99 13.47 3.38
CA ILE A 57 -0.58 14.74 3.98
C ILE A 57 0.87 15.07 3.59
N TYR A 58 1.10 16.32 3.20
CA TYR A 58 2.43 16.79 2.81
C TYR A 58 3.46 16.61 3.94
N GLY A 59 4.69 16.21 3.58
CA GLY A 59 5.74 15.88 4.53
C GLY A 59 5.60 14.46 5.08
N ALA A 60 4.66 14.25 6.00
CA ALA A 60 4.56 12.99 6.76
C ALA A 60 3.99 11.80 5.98
N GLY A 61 3.14 12.04 4.98
CA GLY A 61 2.55 10.97 4.16
C GLY A 61 1.37 10.21 4.79
N CYS A 62 0.92 10.57 6.01
CA CYS A 62 -0.30 10.03 6.61
C CYS A 62 -1.53 10.24 5.70
N LEU A 63 -2.42 9.25 5.67
CA LEU A 63 -3.63 9.31 4.87
C LEU A 63 -4.59 10.41 5.38
N ILE A 64 -5.09 11.25 4.48
CA ILE A 64 -6.33 12.00 4.67
C ILE A 64 -7.41 11.30 3.86
N THR A 65 -8.46 10.85 4.54
CA THR A 65 -9.53 10.03 3.96
C THR A 65 -10.16 10.68 2.73
N GLU A 66 -10.42 9.88 1.69
CA GLU A 66 -11.22 10.33 0.54
C GLU A 66 -12.61 10.82 0.96
N GLY A 67 -13.14 10.33 2.08
CA GLY A 67 -14.37 10.82 2.69
C GLY A 67 -14.38 12.35 2.87
N SER A 68 -13.22 12.99 3.10
CA SER A 68 -13.15 14.46 3.17
C SER A 68 -13.65 15.14 1.89
N ARG A 69 -13.40 14.55 0.71
CA ARG A 69 -13.93 15.04 -0.57
C ARG A 69 -15.38 14.60 -0.80
N GLY A 70 -15.72 13.37 -0.40
CA GLY A 70 -17.09 12.85 -0.47
C GLY A 70 -18.08 13.68 0.35
N GLU A 71 -17.64 14.19 1.51
CA GLU A 71 -18.42 15.03 2.42
C GLU A 71 -18.36 16.53 2.07
N GLY A 72 -17.90 16.89 0.87
CA GLY A 72 -17.97 18.26 0.33
C GLY A 72 -16.66 19.06 0.36
N GLY A 73 -15.58 18.52 0.91
CA GLY A 73 -14.25 19.12 0.77
C GLY A 73 -13.79 19.14 -0.70
N PHE A 74 -12.97 20.13 -1.05
CA PHE A 74 -12.44 20.28 -2.41
C PHE A 74 -10.97 20.67 -2.38
N LEU A 75 -10.25 20.34 -3.45
CA LEU A 75 -8.88 20.76 -3.64
C LEU A 75 -8.87 22.19 -4.16
N VAL A 76 -7.86 22.96 -3.78
CA VAL A 76 -7.59 24.28 -4.34
C VAL A 76 -6.13 24.38 -4.74
N ASN A 77 -5.85 25.02 -5.87
CA ASN A 77 -4.48 25.32 -6.29
C ASN A 77 -3.96 26.61 -5.60
N SER A 78 -2.72 27.01 -5.92
CA SER A 78 -2.10 28.21 -5.34
C SER A 78 -2.79 29.54 -5.69
N LYS A 79 -3.71 29.55 -6.66
CA LYS A 79 -4.53 30.71 -7.04
C LYS A 79 -5.93 30.70 -6.40
N GLY A 80 -6.24 29.67 -5.61
CA GLY A 80 -7.57 29.48 -5.02
C GLY A 80 -8.61 28.92 -5.98
N GLU A 81 -8.20 28.42 -7.15
CA GLU A 81 -9.11 27.76 -8.09
C GLU A 81 -9.37 26.33 -7.62
N ARG A 82 -10.63 25.90 -7.71
CA ARG A 82 -11.06 24.53 -7.48
C ARG A 82 -10.86 23.66 -8.72
#